data_AF-A0A4P5NZ38-F1
#
_entry.id   AF-A0A4P5NZ38-F1
#
_cell.length_a   1.000
_cell.length_b   1.000
_cell.length_c   1.000
_cell.angle_alpha   90.00
_cell.angle_beta   90.00
_cell.angle_gamma   90.00
#
_symmetry.space_group_name_H-M   'P 1'
#
loop_
_entity.id
_entity.type
_entity.pdbx_description
1 polymer ?
#
loop_
_entity_poly.entity_id
_entity_poly.type
_entity_poly.pdbx_seq_one_letter_code
_entity_poly.pdbx_strand_id
1 'polypeptide(L)'
;MQFAVGNGHELTCAGHDVQLLPQSPASDPVVDNMFRYAVMTGPKVASADVEPFVRHVTCGADGQFIFSNLPVGVWYAVTEIGSKNIAVKEVRTLPDQTTSVTLQHRWNYPSSWRHGPSLW
;
A
#
# COMPACT_ATOMS: atom_id res chain seq x y z
N MET A 1 -23.09 2.20 -8.76
CA MET A 1 -23.26 2.72 -7.39
C MET A 1 -22.28 3.88 -7.24
N GLN A 2 -22.79 5.10 -7.14
CA GLN A 2 -21.98 6.31 -6.95
C GLN A 2 -21.74 6.48 -5.44
N PHE A 3 -20.48 6.47 -5.00
CA PHE A 3 -20.14 6.83 -3.64
C PHE A 3 -19.96 8.35 -3.57
N ALA A 4 -20.70 8.97 -2.66
CA ALA A 4 -20.85 10.41 -2.51
C ALA A 4 -19.53 11.09 -2.11
N VAL A 5 -19.23 12.21 -2.78
CA VAL A 5 -18.18 13.16 -2.40
C VAL A 5 -18.75 14.04 -1.29
N GLY A 6 -18.53 13.66 -0.04
CA GLY A 6 -18.97 14.41 1.14
C GLY A 6 -17.85 15.32 1.67
N ASN A 7 -18.14 16.63 1.75
CA ASN A 7 -17.26 17.63 2.37
C ASN A 7 -16.85 17.25 3.79
N GLY A 8 -15.54 17.14 4.05
CA GLY A 8 -14.96 17.11 5.39
C GLY A 8 -13.71 16.23 5.52
N HIS A 9 -12.53 16.78 5.19
CA HIS A 9 -11.21 16.25 5.58
C HIS A 9 -10.98 14.73 5.40
N GLU A 10 -11.52 14.12 4.35
CA GLU A 10 -11.10 12.76 3.98
C GLU A 10 -9.67 12.88 3.42
N LEU A 11 -8.69 12.48 4.21
CA LEU A 11 -7.31 12.40 3.75
C LEU A 11 -7.26 11.27 2.70
N THR A 12 -6.89 11.60 1.48
CA THR A 12 -6.72 10.65 0.39
C THR A 12 -5.24 10.51 0.02
N CYS A 13 -4.93 9.56 -0.86
CA CYS A 13 -3.59 9.46 -1.44
C CYS A 13 -3.33 10.49 -2.55
N ALA A 14 -4.25 11.43 -2.81
CA ALA A 14 -4.18 12.30 -3.99
C ALA A 14 -2.83 13.04 -4.09
N GLY A 15 -2.13 12.83 -5.21
CA GLY A 15 -0.80 13.41 -5.45
C GLY A 15 0.38 12.67 -4.79
N HIS A 16 0.12 11.60 -4.04
CA HIS A 16 1.16 10.75 -3.44
C HIS A 16 1.48 9.52 -4.30
N ASP A 17 2.66 8.94 -4.06
CA ASP A 17 3.07 7.67 -4.65
C ASP A 17 2.33 6.50 -3.97
N VAL A 18 1.80 5.59 -4.78
CA VAL A 18 1.28 4.31 -4.32
C VAL A 18 2.26 3.25 -4.78
N GLN A 19 2.79 2.52 -3.81
CA GLN A 19 3.72 1.42 -4.02
C GLN A 19 2.98 0.09 -3.90
N LEU A 20 3.28 -0.83 -4.81
CA LEU A 20 2.80 -2.19 -4.77
C LEU A 20 4.02 -3.13 -4.69
N LEU A 21 4.13 -3.83 -3.57
CA LEU A 21 5.22 -4.75 -3.28
C LEU A 21 4.67 -6.18 -3.24
N PRO A 22 5.37 -7.19 -3.81
CA PRO A 22 4.94 -8.58 -3.65
C PRO A 22 5.05 -8.97 -2.19
N GLN A 23 4.08 -9.69 -1.64
CA GLN A 23 4.16 -10.21 -0.28
C GLN A 23 5.21 -11.33 -0.22
N SER A 24 6.28 -11.09 0.54
CA SER A 24 7.38 -12.03 0.71
C SER A 24 8.14 -11.73 2.00
N PRO A 25 8.95 -12.68 2.52
CA PRO A 25 9.80 -12.43 3.69
C PRO A 25 10.79 -11.26 3.52
N ALA A 26 11.12 -10.89 2.27
CA ALA A 26 12.00 -9.76 1.98
C ALA A 26 11.27 -8.40 2.07
N SER A 27 10.01 -8.35 1.64
CA SER A 27 9.20 -7.12 1.63
C SER A 27 8.45 -6.88 2.94
N ASP A 28 8.13 -7.92 3.70
CA ASP A 28 7.47 -7.82 5.01
C ASP A 28 8.16 -6.81 5.96
N PRO A 29 9.48 -6.89 6.24
CA PRO A 29 10.14 -5.94 7.13
C PRO A 29 10.25 -4.52 6.54
N VAL A 30 10.23 -4.38 5.21
CA VAL A 30 10.23 -3.08 4.54
C VAL A 30 8.88 -2.38 4.75
N VAL A 31 7.78 -3.08 4.50
CA VAL A 31 6.43 -2.52 4.64
C VAL A 31 6.09 -2.25 6.12
N ASP A 32 6.54 -3.10 7.04
CA ASP A 32 6.43 -2.82 8.48
C ASP A 32 7.17 -1.55 8.87
N ASN A 33 8.40 -1.35 8.39
CA ASN A 33 9.15 -0.12 8.64
C ASN A 33 8.42 1.11 8.10
N MET A 34 7.91 1.04 6.87
CA MET A 34 7.15 2.14 6.26
C MET A 34 5.94 2.51 7.11
N PHE A 35 5.15 1.52 7.50
CA PHE A 35 3.95 1.70 8.30
C PHE A 35 4.27 2.25 9.70
N ARG A 36 5.21 1.61 10.41
CA ARG A 36 5.56 1.89 11.80
C ARG A 36 6.18 3.27 12.00
N TYR A 37 7.03 3.70 11.08
CA TYR A 37 7.73 4.99 11.18
C TYR A 37 7.07 6.09 10.35
N ALA A 38 5.94 5.78 9.71
CA ALA A 38 5.23 6.68 8.83
C ALA A 38 6.13 7.30 7.74
N VAL A 39 6.99 6.47 7.15
CA VAL A 39 7.92 6.86 6.10
C VAL A 39 7.59 6.08 4.83
N MET A 40 7.41 6.78 3.72
CA MET A 40 7.59 6.14 2.43
C MET A 40 9.09 6.02 2.23
N THR A 41 9.64 4.80 2.30
CA THR A 41 10.88 4.56 1.57
C THR A 41 10.53 4.76 0.11
N GLY A 42 10.98 5.88 -0.47
CA GLY A 42 10.77 6.18 -1.88
C GLY A 42 11.45 5.14 -2.78
N PRO A 43 11.92 5.48 -4.00
CA PRO A 43 12.59 4.52 -4.89
C PRO A 43 13.87 3.86 -4.31
N LYS A 44 14.24 4.19 -3.07
CA LYS A 44 15.24 3.48 -2.28
C LYS A 44 14.53 2.59 -1.25
N VAL A 45 13.97 1.47 -1.71
CA VAL A 45 13.81 0.35 -0.78
C VAL A 45 15.22 -0.05 -0.35
N ALA A 46 15.51 -0.02 0.94
CA ALA A 46 16.86 -0.30 1.45
C ALA A 46 17.33 -1.75 1.14
N SER A 47 16.40 -2.62 0.76
CA SER A 47 16.69 -3.94 0.23
C SER A 47 16.74 -3.90 -1.31
N ALA A 48 17.95 -4.07 -1.85
CA ALA A 48 18.17 -4.30 -3.27
C ALA A 48 17.43 -5.55 -3.79
N ASP A 49 17.01 -6.45 -2.91
CA ASP A 49 16.26 -7.66 -3.26
C ASP A 49 14.77 -7.38 -3.50
N VAL A 50 14.25 -6.23 -3.06
CA VAL A 50 12.83 -5.86 -3.16
C VAL A 50 12.60 -4.79 -4.22
N GLU A 51 13.53 -3.82 -4.34
CA GLU A 51 13.44 -2.67 -5.26
C GLU A 51 13.03 -3.04 -6.70
N PRO A 52 13.59 -4.09 -7.35
CA PRO A 52 13.21 -4.46 -8.71
C PRO A 52 11.76 -4.91 -8.88
N PHE A 53 11.10 -5.30 -7.78
CA PHE A 53 9.74 -5.82 -7.80
C PHE A 53 8.70 -4.81 -7.31
N VAL A 54 9.13 -3.64 -6.86
CA VAL A 54 8.22 -2.58 -6.45
C VAL A 54 7.63 -1.91 -7.68
N ARG A 55 6.31 -1.82 -7.70
CA ARG A 55 5.58 -1.08 -8.73
C ARG A 55 5.08 0.22 -8.14
N HIS A 56 5.16 1.28 -8.93
CA HIS A 56 4.76 2.61 -8.52
C HIS A 56 3.63 3.11 -9.41
N VAL A 57 2.69 3.83 -8.82
CA VAL A 57 1.70 4.62 -9.55
C VAL A 57 1.40 5.88 -8.77
N THR A 58 1.27 7.01 -9.46
CA THR A 58 0.82 8.24 -8.84
C THR A 58 -0.68 8.17 -8.59
N CYS A 59 -1.11 8.39 -7.35
CA CYS A 59 -2.52 8.47 -7.02
C CYS A 59 -3.11 9.77 -7.59
N GLY A 60 -4.21 9.62 -8.33
CA GLY A 60 -4.91 10.71 -9.00
C GLY A 60 -5.47 11.73 -8.03
N ALA A 61 -5.79 12.92 -8.53
CA ALA A 61 -6.38 13.99 -7.73
C ALA A 61 -7.75 13.61 -7.11
N ASP A 62 -8.40 12.60 -7.67
CA ASP A 62 -9.64 11.99 -7.21
C ASP A 62 -9.42 10.91 -6.12
N GLY A 63 -8.17 10.68 -5.70
CA GLY A 63 -7.83 9.65 -4.72
C GLY A 63 -7.86 8.23 -5.29
N GLN A 64 -7.90 8.06 -6.61
CA GLN A 64 -7.91 6.76 -7.27
C GLN A 64 -6.53 6.42 -7.85
N PHE A 65 -6.22 5.13 -7.90
CA PHE A 65 -5.02 4.60 -8.53
C PHE A 65 -5.35 3.27 -9.19
N ILE A 66 -4.62 2.93 -10.25
CA ILE A 66 -4.83 1.70 -11.01
C ILE A 66 -3.48 1.05 -11.28
N PHE A 67 -3.36 -0.24 -10.93
CA PHE A 67 -2.29 -1.10 -11.38
C PHE A 67 -2.83 -2.08 -12.41
N SER A 68 -2.14 -2.20 -13.53
CA SER A 68 -2.50 -3.12 -14.63
C SER A 68 -1.43 -4.19 -14.80
N ASN A 69 -1.80 -5.31 -15.41
CA ASN A 69 -0.89 -6.42 -15.74
C ASN A 69 -0.12 -6.95 -14.52
N LEU A 70 -0.84 -7.15 -13.41
CA LEU A 70 -0.28 -7.73 -12.19
C LEU A 70 -0.27 -9.26 -12.27
N PRO A 71 0.87 -9.91 -11.98
CA PRO A 71 0.91 -11.35 -11.79
C PRO A 71 -0.01 -11.78 -10.65
N VAL A 72 -0.59 -12.98 -10.78
CA VAL A 72 -1.36 -13.63 -9.72
C VAL A 72 -0.48 -13.80 -8.48
N GLY A 73 -0.99 -13.34 -7.34
CA GLY A 73 -0.25 -13.37 -6.09
C GLY A 73 -0.84 -12.48 -5.02
N VAL A 74 -0.14 -12.43 -3.89
CA VAL A 74 -0.47 -11.55 -2.76
C VAL A 74 0.53 -10.39 -2.77
N TRP A 75 0.00 -9.18 -2.57
CA TRP A 75 0.74 -7.92 -2.68
C TRP A 75 0.41 -7.02 -1.48
N TYR A 76 1.31 -6.11 -1.16
CA TYR A 76 1.05 -4.98 -0.28
C TYR A 76 0.90 -3.72 -1.12
N ALA A 77 -0.26 -3.08 -1.04
CA ALA A 77 -0.44 -1.72 -1.48
C ALA A 77 -0.12 -0.77 -0.33
N VAL A 78 0.82 0.14 -0.55
CA VAL A 78 1.33 1.09 0.44
C VAL A 78 1.26 2.49 -0.14
N THR A 79 0.72 3.44 0.61
CA THR A 79 0.72 4.83 0.19
C THR A 79 0.70 5.76 1.38
N GLU A 80 1.19 6.98 1.16
CA GLU A 80 0.98 8.07 2.09
C GLU A 80 -0.43 8.64 1.93
N ILE A 81 -1.12 8.79 3.06
CA ILE A 81 -2.45 9.41 3.12
C ILE A 81 -2.35 10.68 3.97
N GLY A 82 -2.58 11.83 3.34
CA GLY A 82 -2.37 13.14 3.97
C GLY A 82 -0.90 13.40 4.30
N SER A 83 -0.62 14.17 5.37
CA SER A 83 0.76 14.45 5.79
C SER A 83 1.20 13.49 6.90
N LYS A 84 2.05 12.50 6.56
CA LYS A 84 2.70 11.55 7.50
C LYS A 84 1.85 10.41 8.06
N ASN A 85 0.86 9.89 7.33
CA ASN A 85 0.26 8.60 7.66
C ASN A 85 0.46 7.63 6.51
N ILE A 86 0.80 6.38 6.81
CA ILE A 86 1.03 5.35 5.80
C ILE A 86 -0.09 4.33 5.88
N ALA A 87 -0.87 4.20 4.81
CA ALA A 87 -1.84 3.12 4.71
C ALA A 87 -1.21 1.91 4.03
N VAL A 88 -1.42 0.74 4.63
CA VAL A 88 -1.01 -0.54 4.07
C VAL A 88 -2.23 -1.43 3.91
N LYS A 89 -2.31 -2.14 2.78
CA LYS A 89 -3.34 -3.15 2.55
C LYS A 89 -2.79 -4.35 1.81
N GLU A 90 -3.14 -5.54 2.29
CA GLU A 90 -2.95 -6.77 1.53
C GLU A 90 -3.95 -6.81 0.36
N VAL A 91 -3.45 -7.08 -0.84
CA VAL A 91 -4.21 -7.22 -2.07
C VAL A 91 -3.93 -8.58 -2.67
N ARG A 92 -4.98 -9.34 -2.95
CA ARG A 92 -4.89 -10.60 -3.68
C ARG A 92 -5.33 -10.37 -5.12
N THR A 93 -4.46 -10.77 -6.04
CA THR A 93 -4.69 -10.67 -7.48
C THR A 93 -4.99 -12.05 -8.03
N LEU A 94 -5.99 -12.13 -8.90
CA LEU A 94 -6.46 -13.35 -9.56
C LEU A 94 -6.37 -13.15 -11.07
N PRO A 95 -6.24 -14.24 -11.85
CA PRO A 95 -6.11 -14.14 -13.29
C PRO A 95 -7.35 -13.48 -13.89
N ASP A 96 -7.13 -12.54 -14.82
CA ASP A 96 -8.16 -11.81 -15.58
C ASP A 96 -9.24 -11.12 -14.72
N GLN A 97 -8.92 -10.78 -13.47
CA GLN A 97 -9.84 -10.15 -12.53
C GLN A 97 -9.35 -8.77 -12.07
N THR A 98 -10.27 -7.80 -12.06
CA THR A 98 -10.05 -6.52 -11.38
C THR A 98 -10.39 -6.64 -9.90
N THR A 99 -9.40 -6.36 -9.04
CA THR A 99 -9.60 -6.27 -7.59
C THR A 99 -9.71 -4.81 -7.18
N SER A 100 -10.90 -4.39 -6.71
CA SER A 100 -11.08 -3.07 -6.10
C SER A 100 -10.66 -3.11 -4.64
N VAL A 101 -9.79 -2.17 -4.23
CA VAL A 101 -9.33 -2.06 -2.85
C VAL A 101 -9.45 -0.62 -2.37
N THR A 102 -9.90 -0.47 -1.12
CA THR A 102 -9.81 0.81 -0.41
C THR A 102 -8.64 0.73 0.56
N LEU A 103 -7.63 1.58 0.38
CA LEU A 103 -6.58 1.80 1.37
C LEU A 103 -7.13 2.74 2.43
N GLN A 104 -6.96 2.36 3.69
CA GLN A 104 -7.34 3.18 4.83
C GLN A 104 -6.23 3.09 5.85
N HIS A 105 -5.86 4.23 6.45
CA HIS A 105 -4.97 4.22 7.60
C HIS A 105 -5.71 3.58 8.78
N ARG A 106 -5.44 2.30 9.03
CA ARG A 106 -5.91 1.58 10.21
C ARG A 106 -4.69 1.00 10.89
N TRP A 107 -4.61 1.13 12.21
CA TRP A 107 -3.64 0.41 13.05
C TRP A 107 -3.85 -1.11 13.07
N ASN A 108 -4.70 -1.64 12.18
CA ASN A 108 -4.89 -3.06 11.99
C ASN A 108 -3.87 -3.54 10.96
N TYR A 109 -2.87 -4.28 11.44
CA TYR A 109 -1.89 -4.93 10.60
C TYR A 109 -2.54 -5.88 9.58
N PRO A 110 -1.95 -6.05 8.39
CA PRO A 110 -2.33 -7.11 7.47
C PRO A 110 -2.39 -8.46 8.19
N SER A 111 -3.38 -9.30 7.86
CA SER A 111 -3.53 -10.63 8.48
C SER A 111 -2.34 -11.55 8.26
N SER A 112 -1.51 -11.28 7.25
CA SER A 112 -0.25 -11.97 7.00
C SER A 112 0.81 -11.74 8.09
N TRP A 113 0.73 -10.62 8.82
CA TRP A 113 1.63 -10.28 9.91
C TRP A 113 1.11 -10.92 11.20
N ARG A 114 1.08 -12.27 11.23
CA ARG A 114 0.39 -13.13 12.21
C ARG A 114 0.57 -12.76 13.68
N HIS A 115 1.55 -11.93 14.01
CA HIS A 115 1.63 -11.16 15.24
C HIS A 115 1.96 -9.71 14.86
N GLY A 116 1.19 -8.73 15.37
CA GLY A 116 1.68 -7.34 15.34
C GLY A 116 3.10 -7.34 15.89
N PRO A 117 4.08 -6.69 15.25
CA PRO A 117 5.47 -7.04 15.46
C PRO A 117 5.76 -6.86 16.94
N SER A 118 6.16 -7.97 17.59
CA SER A 118 6.38 -7.96 19.02
C SER A 118 7.33 -6.81 19.32
N LEU A 119 6.89 -5.91 20.20
CA LEU A 119 7.85 -5.13 20.94
C LEU A 119 8.60 -6.21 21.73
N TRP A 120 9.85 -6.45 21.36
CA TRP A 120 10.78 -7.41 21.97
C TRP A 120 10.68 -8.86 21.49
#